data_AF-A0A542B641-F1
#
_entry.id   AF-A0A542B641-F1
#
_cell.length_a   1.000
_cell.length_b   1.000
_cell.length_c   1.000
_cell.angle_alpha   90.00
_cell.angle_beta   90.00
_cell.angle_gamma   90.00
#
_symmetry.space_group_name_H-M   'P 1'
#
loop_
_entity.id
_entity.type
_entity.pdbx_description
1 polymer ?
#
loop_
_entity_poly.entity_id
_entity_poly.type
_entity_poly.pdbx_seq_one_letter_code
_entity_poly.pdbx_strand_id
1 'polypeptide(L)'
;MDTDEAVRRVSLIAPMLREDVQTAIVSHAVLEASNAILPKGLSGITTPFVETYNGVQYALTMKLAMDLARIFDLSESKRFPPEEQDKASIPVLAALMSRPDVRNALENEAAEWLPGVEYIGASNAIPADVLEGILKSVEDDHRAGDRASFQNASASFLVIAGRLAVDGSDEKAALVRIREFRNKRLAHSLFDKEPDELPKYSDLHLLLDIAKEAAKYALLAVEGLNTEFDDQARRDHEKAEGYAKCVLDGLKRAASLPTPTAHK
;
A
#
# COMPACT_ATOMS: atom_id res chain seq x y z
N MET A 1 0.61 23.84 12.52
CA MET A 1 -0.65 23.04 12.58
C MET A 1 -0.91 22.55 13.99
N ASP A 2 -2.16 22.66 14.46
CA ASP A 2 -2.60 22.18 15.78
C ASP A 2 -2.46 20.64 15.93
N THR A 3 -2.37 20.14 17.17
CA THR A 3 -2.19 18.70 17.45
C THR A 3 -3.42 17.89 17.07
N ASP A 4 -4.63 18.35 17.40
CA ASP A 4 -5.86 17.61 17.15
C ASP A 4 -6.10 17.49 15.64
N GLU A 5 -5.81 18.55 14.89
CA GLU A 5 -5.86 18.53 13.44
C GLU A 5 -4.82 17.55 12.85
N ALA A 6 -3.61 17.50 13.42
CA ALA A 6 -2.59 16.58 12.96
C ALA A 6 -2.96 15.11 13.21
N VAL A 7 -3.50 14.79 14.37
CA VAL A 7 -4.02 13.46 14.72
C VAL A 7 -5.18 13.09 13.81
N ARG A 8 -6.16 13.99 13.64
CA ARG A 8 -7.28 13.79 12.71
C ARG A 8 -6.80 13.43 11.30
N ARG A 9 -5.77 14.11 10.81
CA ARG A 9 -5.18 13.84 9.50
C ARG A 9 -4.50 12.48 9.44
N VAL A 10 -3.77 12.07 10.48
CA VAL A 10 -3.21 10.70 10.57
C VAL A 10 -4.31 9.65 10.43
N SER A 11 -5.41 9.81 11.17
CA SER A 11 -6.55 8.88 11.15
C SER A 11 -7.31 8.85 9.82
N LEU A 12 -7.19 9.91 9.00
CA LEU A 12 -7.73 9.93 7.64
C LEU A 12 -6.78 9.35 6.60
N ILE A 13 -5.48 9.61 6.73
CA ILE A 13 -4.47 9.20 5.75
C ILE A 13 -4.25 7.68 5.80
N ALA A 14 -4.19 7.08 6.99
CA ALA A 14 -3.94 5.64 7.15
C ALA A 14 -4.93 4.74 6.38
N PRO A 15 -6.26 4.90 6.49
CA PRO A 15 -7.20 4.09 5.72
C PRO A 15 -7.15 4.37 4.21
N MET A 16 -6.91 5.62 3.79
CA MET A 16 -6.74 5.94 2.37
C MET A 16 -5.49 5.26 1.79
N LEU A 17 -4.40 5.24 2.56
CA LEU A 17 -3.16 4.56 2.17
C LEU A 17 -3.37 3.04 2.04
N ARG A 18 -4.17 2.43 2.94
CA ARG A 18 -4.55 1.02 2.82
C ARG A 18 -5.22 0.73 1.48
N GLU A 19 -6.21 1.54 1.10
CA GLU A 19 -6.95 1.37 -0.15
C GLU A 19 -6.06 1.51 -1.39
N ASP A 20 -5.14 2.46 -1.37
CA ASP A 20 -4.16 2.64 -2.44
C ASP A 20 -3.23 1.45 -2.58
N VAL A 21 -2.69 0.96 -1.46
CA VAL A 21 -1.79 -0.19 -1.45
C VAL A 21 -2.52 -1.43 -1.92
N GLN A 22 -3.76 -1.67 -1.48
CA GLN A 22 -4.59 -2.77 -1.99
C GLN A 22 -4.79 -2.67 -3.51
N THR A 23 -5.09 -1.46 -3.99
CA THR A 23 -5.31 -1.19 -5.41
C THR A 23 -4.03 -1.43 -6.24
N ALA A 24 -2.86 -1.06 -5.71
CA ALA A 24 -1.56 -1.33 -6.31
C ALA A 24 -1.22 -2.83 -6.32
N ILE A 25 -1.48 -3.55 -5.20
CA ILE A 25 -1.31 -5.01 -5.09
C ILE A 25 -2.11 -5.73 -6.17
N VAL A 26 -3.39 -5.38 -6.35
CA VAL A 26 -4.24 -6.00 -7.37
C VAL A 26 -3.67 -5.78 -8.77
N SER A 27 -3.24 -4.57 -9.10
CA SER A 27 -2.66 -4.29 -10.42
C SER A 27 -1.37 -5.06 -10.67
N HIS A 28 -0.49 -5.14 -9.66
CA HIS A 28 0.71 -5.94 -9.73
C HIS A 28 0.39 -7.44 -9.87
N ALA A 29 -0.56 -7.96 -9.10
CA ALA A 29 -0.97 -9.36 -9.17
C ALA A 29 -1.51 -9.74 -10.55
N VAL A 30 -2.35 -8.89 -11.16
CA VAL A 30 -2.89 -9.10 -12.52
C VAL A 30 -1.80 -9.04 -13.58
N LEU A 31 -0.85 -8.11 -13.44
CA LEU A 31 0.30 -7.97 -14.32
C LEU A 31 1.16 -9.25 -14.31
N GLU A 32 1.58 -9.69 -13.13
CA GLU A 32 2.40 -10.90 -12.94
C GLU A 32 1.69 -12.18 -13.41
N ALA A 33 0.42 -12.37 -13.04
CA ALA A 33 -0.35 -13.53 -13.44
C ALA A 33 -0.53 -13.59 -14.96
N SER A 34 -0.74 -12.43 -15.60
CA SER A 34 -0.87 -12.34 -17.06
C SER A 34 0.45 -12.62 -17.78
N ASN A 35 1.59 -12.30 -17.18
CA ASN A 35 2.91 -12.64 -17.71
C ASN A 35 3.20 -14.15 -17.54
N ALA A 36 2.78 -14.75 -16.42
CA ALA A 36 3.02 -16.16 -16.12
C ALA A 36 2.34 -17.14 -17.10
N ILE A 37 1.22 -16.75 -17.71
CA ILE A 37 0.50 -17.60 -18.67
C ILE A 37 1.09 -17.58 -20.09
N LEU A 38 2.04 -16.69 -20.39
CA LEU A 38 2.65 -16.61 -21.71
C LEU A 38 3.49 -17.87 -21.98
N PRO A 39 3.26 -18.57 -23.11
CA PRO A 39 4.09 -19.69 -23.51
C PRO A 39 5.56 -19.30 -23.61
N LYS A 40 6.44 -20.17 -23.08
CA LYS A 40 7.89 -20.03 -23.27
C LYS A 40 8.21 -20.09 -24.77
N GLY A 41 9.15 -19.26 -25.22
CA GLY A 41 9.61 -19.23 -26.61
C GLY A 41 8.91 -18.20 -27.52
N LEU A 42 8.03 -17.35 -26.98
CA LEU A 42 7.44 -16.23 -27.72
C LEU A 42 8.30 -14.96 -27.75
N SER A 43 9.50 -15.00 -27.16
CA SER A 43 10.42 -13.86 -27.17
C SER A 43 10.83 -13.49 -28.59
N GLY A 44 10.73 -12.20 -28.94
CA GLY A 44 11.06 -11.68 -30.27
C GLY A 44 10.01 -11.93 -31.34
N ILE A 45 8.87 -12.57 -31.01
CA ILE A 45 7.77 -12.75 -31.98
C ILE A 45 6.86 -11.52 -31.95
N THR A 46 6.72 -10.85 -33.11
CA THR A 46 5.80 -9.73 -33.28
C THR A 46 4.57 -10.18 -34.07
N THR A 47 3.39 -10.03 -33.46
CA THR A 47 2.10 -10.21 -34.12
C THR A 47 1.12 -9.14 -33.63
N PRO A 48 0.03 -8.83 -34.35
CA PRO A 48 -1.01 -7.91 -33.86
C PRO A 48 -1.61 -8.32 -32.50
N PHE A 49 -1.62 -9.61 -32.18
CA PHE A 49 -2.06 -10.10 -30.87
C PHE A 49 -1.07 -9.76 -29.75
N VAL A 50 0.23 -9.85 -30.04
CA VAL A 50 1.31 -9.45 -29.12
C VAL A 50 1.25 -7.93 -28.88
N GLU A 51 0.97 -7.14 -29.91
CA GLU A 51 0.78 -5.68 -29.75
C GLU A 51 -0.41 -5.34 -28.83
N THR A 52 -1.55 -6.00 -29.02
CA THR A 52 -2.72 -5.84 -28.14
C THR A 52 -2.39 -6.23 -26.70
N TYR A 53 -1.74 -7.38 -26.49
CA TYR A 53 -1.32 -7.84 -25.16
C TYR A 53 -0.36 -6.84 -24.51
N ASN A 54 0.64 -6.37 -25.24
CA ASN A 54 1.58 -5.37 -24.76
C ASN A 54 0.85 -4.08 -24.38
N GLY A 55 -0.15 -3.63 -25.15
CA GLY A 55 -0.99 -2.49 -24.80
C GLY A 55 -1.67 -2.65 -23.44
N VAL A 56 -2.21 -3.83 -23.16
CA VAL A 56 -2.82 -4.15 -21.84
C VAL A 56 -1.76 -4.15 -20.73
N GLN A 57 -0.62 -4.81 -20.94
CA GLN A 57 0.48 -4.83 -19.97
C GLN A 57 1.02 -3.43 -19.67
N TYR A 58 1.19 -2.61 -20.70
CA TYR A 58 1.60 -1.21 -20.54
C TYR A 58 0.58 -0.41 -19.75
N ALA A 59 -0.72 -0.59 -20.01
CA ALA A 59 -1.77 0.09 -19.24
C ALA A 59 -1.75 -0.31 -17.76
N LEU A 60 -1.57 -1.60 -17.45
CA LEU A 60 -1.44 -2.10 -16.08
C LEU A 60 -0.19 -1.57 -15.38
N THR A 61 0.95 -1.59 -16.08
CA THR A 61 2.23 -1.05 -15.60
C THR A 61 2.11 0.45 -15.31
N MET A 62 1.45 1.19 -16.20
CA MET A 62 1.18 2.62 -16.06
C MET A 62 0.33 2.92 -14.84
N LYS A 63 -0.76 2.17 -14.68
CA LYS A 63 -1.66 2.27 -13.54
C LYS A 63 -0.89 2.03 -12.24
N LEU A 64 -0.12 0.94 -12.15
CA LEU A 64 0.70 0.64 -10.98
C LEU A 64 1.71 1.76 -10.67
N ALA A 65 2.39 2.31 -11.69
CA ALA A 65 3.29 3.44 -11.52
C ALA A 65 2.57 4.68 -10.95
N MET A 66 1.32 4.93 -11.36
CA MET A 66 0.51 6.04 -10.85
C MET A 66 0.05 5.82 -9.41
N ASP A 67 -0.36 4.60 -9.05
CA ASP A 67 -0.70 4.28 -7.65
C ASP A 67 0.51 4.52 -6.75
N LEU A 68 1.68 4.01 -7.14
CA LEU A 68 2.92 4.20 -6.38
C LEU A 68 3.31 5.68 -6.32
N ALA A 69 3.17 6.42 -7.42
CA ALA A 69 3.44 7.85 -7.43
C ALA A 69 2.53 8.64 -6.47
N ARG A 70 1.28 8.20 -6.28
CA ARG A 70 0.31 8.76 -5.33
C ARG A 70 0.65 8.37 -3.89
N ILE A 71 0.90 7.09 -3.63
CA ILE A 71 1.30 6.54 -2.32
C ILE A 71 2.53 7.27 -1.75
N PHE A 72 3.48 7.62 -2.62
CA PHE A 72 4.70 8.34 -2.25
C PHE A 72 4.66 9.81 -2.64
N ASP A 73 3.50 10.42 -2.84
CA ASP A 73 3.43 11.80 -3.33
C ASP A 73 3.88 12.81 -2.27
N LEU A 74 4.80 13.70 -2.67
CA LEU A 74 5.24 14.82 -1.86
C LEU A 74 5.68 15.94 -2.80
N SER A 75 5.17 17.15 -2.58
CA SER A 75 5.59 18.31 -3.35
C SER A 75 6.86 18.91 -2.74
N GLU A 76 7.81 19.28 -3.59
CA GLU A 76 8.96 20.11 -3.20
C GLU A 76 8.52 21.58 -3.08
N SER A 77 7.73 21.88 -2.05
CA SER A 77 7.22 23.22 -1.79
C SER A 77 8.01 23.88 -0.67
N LYS A 78 8.61 25.04 -0.95
CA LYS A 78 9.18 25.91 0.09
C LYS A 78 8.11 26.58 0.96
N ARG A 79 6.86 26.60 0.48
CA ARG A 79 5.75 27.30 1.12
C ARG A 79 4.99 26.43 2.12
N PHE A 80 4.92 25.13 1.86
CA PHE A 80 4.13 24.19 2.65
C PHE A 80 5.01 23.02 3.08
N PRO A 81 5.34 22.89 4.38
CA PRO A 81 6.08 21.75 4.88
C PRO A 81 5.28 20.46 4.69
N PRO A 82 5.93 19.28 4.66
CA PRO A 82 5.28 18.01 4.35
C PRO A 82 3.99 17.75 5.14
N GLU A 83 3.99 17.99 6.44
CA GLU A 83 2.86 17.79 7.34
C GLU A 83 1.67 18.72 7.03
N GLU A 84 1.87 19.82 6.32
CA GLU A 84 0.80 20.74 5.92
C GLU A 84 0.26 20.46 4.51
N GLN A 85 0.87 19.56 3.74
CA GLN A 85 0.42 19.27 2.37
C GLN A 85 -0.83 18.40 2.36
N ASP A 86 -1.85 18.78 1.60
CA ASP A 86 -3.11 18.03 1.46
C ASP A 86 -2.92 16.78 0.58
N LYS A 87 -2.24 15.78 1.13
CA LYS A 87 -1.95 14.50 0.46
C LYS A 87 -2.07 13.35 1.45
N ALA A 88 -2.71 12.28 1.02
CA ALA A 88 -2.69 10.99 1.70
C ALA A 88 -1.54 10.14 1.14
N SER A 89 -0.35 10.32 1.72
CA SER A 89 0.87 9.65 1.25
C SER A 89 1.78 9.28 2.42
N ILE A 90 2.67 8.30 2.19
CA ILE A 90 3.65 7.85 3.19
C ILE A 90 4.53 9.01 3.68
N PRO A 91 5.10 9.88 2.83
CA PRO A 91 5.94 10.97 3.31
C PRO A 91 5.19 11.97 4.21
N VAL A 92 3.93 12.31 3.89
CA VAL A 92 3.12 13.21 4.72
C VAL A 92 2.78 12.56 6.05
N LEU A 93 2.39 11.28 6.03
CA LEU A 93 2.11 10.52 7.24
C LEU A 93 3.37 10.38 8.12
N ALA A 94 4.54 10.14 7.53
CA ALA A 94 5.82 10.08 8.24
C ALA A 94 6.16 11.42 8.90
N ALA A 95 5.94 12.55 8.23
CA ALA A 95 6.14 13.87 8.80
C ALA A 95 5.20 14.12 10.00
N LEU A 96 3.92 13.75 9.88
CA LEU A 96 2.94 13.83 10.98
C LEU A 96 3.35 12.95 12.17
N MET A 97 3.65 11.67 11.93
CA MET A 97 4.03 10.69 12.95
C MET A 97 5.43 10.92 13.53
N SER A 98 6.27 11.75 12.91
CA SER A 98 7.56 12.12 13.51
C SER A 98 7.39 13.13 14.66
N ARG A 99 6.28 13.88 14.68
CA ARG A 99 6.04 14.89 15.70
C ARG A 99 5.81 14.25 17.07
N PRO A 100 6.48 14.70 18.15
CA PRO A 100 6.32 14.12 19.48
C PRO A 100 4.91 14.28 20.07
N ASP A 101 4.27 15.43 19.85
CA ASP A 101 2.91 15.72 20.33
C ASP A 101 1.87 14.78 19.69
N VAL A 102 1.95 14.56 18.38
CA VAL A 102 1.09 13.62 17.64
C VAL A 102 1.32 12.19 18.11
N ARG A 103 2.57 11.76 18.28
CA ARG A 103 2.88 10.42 18.79
C ARG A 103 2.31 10.19 20.18
N ASN A 104 2.47 11.15 21.08
CA ASN A 104 1.93 11.04 22.44
C ASN A 104 0.40 10.94 22.42
N ALA A 105 -0.27 11.70 21.54
CA ALA A 105 -1.72 11.63 21.39
C ALA A 105 -2.16 10.24 20.88
N LEU A 106 -1.54 9.74 19.81
CA LEU A 106 -1.83 8.41 19.25
C LEU A 106 -1.51 7.27 20.21
N GLU A 107 -0.44 7.40 21.01
CA GLU A 107 -0.10 6.41 22.05
C GLU A 107 -1.16 6.35 23.15
N ASN A 108 -1.73 7.50 23.51
CA ASN A 108 -2.83 7.56 24.48
C ASN A 108 -4.10 6.94 23.89
N GLU A 109 -4.42 7.22 22.62
CA GLU A 109 -5.53 6.56 21.90
C GLU A 109 -5.32 5.04 21.79
N ALA A 110 -4.09 4.60 21.55
CA ALA A 110 -3.75 3.18 21.48
C ALA A 110 -4.01 2.44 22.79
N ALA A 111 -3.82 3.11 23.93
CA ALA A 111 -4.16 2.54 25.24
C ALA A 111 -5.67 2.31 25.44
N GLU A 112 -6.52 2.72 24.50
CA GLU A 112 -7.97 2.55 24.53
C GLU A 112 -8.48 1.60 23.43
N TRP A 113 -7.60 0.94 22.66
CA TRP A 113 -7.99 0.03 21.57
C TRP A 113 -8.89 -1.13 22.03
N LEU A 114 -8.65 -1.66 23.23
CA LEU A 114 -9.56 -2.59 23.89
C LEU A 114 -10.44 -1.83 24.88
N PRO A 115 -11.74 -1.62 24.59
CA PRO A 115 -12.68 -1.25 25.64
C PRO A 115 -12.63 -2.38 26.69
N GLY A 116 -12.44 -2.01 27.96
CA GLY A 116 -12.22 -2.94 29.08
C GLY A 116 -13.16 -4.13 29.05
N VAL A 117 -12.72 -5.26 29.62
CA VAL A 117 -13.41 -6.55 29.58
C VAL A 117 -14.89 -6.36 29.97
N GLU A 118 -15.80 -6.38 28.97
CA GLU A 118 -17.23 -6.35 29.23
C GLU A 118 -17.57 -7.56 30.09
N TYR A 119 -17.84 -7.25 31.36
CA TYR A 119 -18.17 -8.12 32.48
C TYR A 119 -18.44 -9.60 32.09
N ILE A 120 -17.40 -10.42 32.10
CA ILE A 120 -17.58 -11.88 32.07
C ILE A 120 -18.22 -12.24 33.41
N GLY A 121 -19.51 -12.59 33.37
CA GLY A 121 -20.38 -12.77 34.54
C GLY A 121 -19.68 -13.37 35.76
N ALA A 122 -19.57 -12.56 36.82
CA ALA A 122 -18.97 -12.97 38.07
C ALA A 122 -19.70 -14.21 38.62
N SER A 123 -19.00 -15.33 38.68
CA SER A 123 -19.36 -16.41 39.60
C SER A 123 -19.36 -15.84 41.02
N ASN A 124 -20.41 -16.10 41.81
CA ASN A 124 -20.61 -15.63 43.20
C ASN A 124 -19.53 -16.08 44.20
N ALA A 125 -18.38 -16.61 43.74
CA ALA A 125 -17.32 -17.20 44.54
C ALA A 125 -16.10 -16.29 44.78
N ILE A 126 -15.99 -15.13 44.11
CA ILE A 126 -14.85 -14.21 44.27
C ILE A 126 -15.34 -12.92 44.94
N PRO A 127 -14.69 -12.46 46.03
CA PRO A 127 -14.96 -11.15 46.63
C PRO A 127 -14.82 -10.02 45.59
N ALA A 128 -15.73 -9.05 45.62
CA ALA A 128 -15.82 -8.00 44.61
C ALA A 128 -14.54 -7.15 44.50
N ASP A 129 -13.88 -6.88 45.61
CA ASP A 129 -12.61 -6.15 45.70
C ASP A 129 -11.44 -6.92 45.06
N VAL A 130 -11.41 -8.24 45.24
CA VAL A 130 -10.40 -9.11 44.62
C VAL A 130 -10.64 -9.19 43.11
N LEU A 131 -11.90 -9.31 42.68
CA LEU A 131 -12.26 -9.31 41.26
C LEU A 131 -11.93 -7.97 40.59
N GLU A 132 -12.22 -6.85 41.24
CA GLU A 132 -11.87 -5.50 40.75
C GLU A 132 -10.36 -5.32 40.61
N GLY A 133 -9.58 -5.78 41.60
CA GLY A 133 -8.11 -5.76 41.52
C GLY A 133 -7.56 -6.60 40.36
N ILE A 134 -8.13 -7.79 40.12
CA ILE A 134 -7.74 -8.66 38.99
C ILE A 134 -8.09 -8.00 37.66
N LEU A 135 -9.31 -7.50 37.50
CA LEU A 135 -9.75 -6.83 36.27
C LEU A 135 -8.89 -5.61 35.95
N LYS A 136 -8.62 -4.78 36.96
CA LYS A 136 -7.73 -3.62 36.80
C LYS A 136 -6.32 -4.03 36.39
N SER A 137 -5.75 -5.07 37.00
CA SER A 137 -4.43 -5.56 36.61
C SER A 137 -4.40 -6.04 35.15
N VAL A 138 -5.42 -6.79 34.73
CA VAL A 138 -5.52 -7.28 33.34
C VAL A 138 -5.68 -6.12 32.36
N GLU A 139 -6.50 -5.12 32.70
CA GLU A 139 -6.64 -3.91 31.88
C GLU A 139 -5.32 -3.14 31.78
N ASP A 140 -4.63 -2.89 32.90
CA ASP A 140 -3.37 -2.15 32.91
C ASP A 140 -2.29 -2.88 32.08
N ASP A 141 -2.22 -4.22 32.16
CA ASP A 141 -1.32 -5.05 31.35
C ASP A 141 -1.66 -4.96 29.85
N HIS A 142 -2.95 -5.01 29.48
CA HIS A 142 -3.40 -4.84 28.10
C HIS A 142 -3.04 -3.45 27.56
N ARG A 143 -3.36 -2.38 28.31
CA ARG A 143 -3.02 -1.00 27.91
C ARG A 143 -1.52 -0.82 27.73
N ALA A 144 -0.69 -1.42 28.57
CA ALA A 144 0.75 -1.40 28.42
C ALA A 144 1.22 -2.14 27.16
N GLY A 145 0.60 -3.29 26.85
CA GLY A 145 0.82 -4.04 25.62
C GLY A 145 0.45 -3.26 24.35
N ASP A 146 -0.68 -2.55 24.37
CA ASP A 146 -1.14 -1.74 23.24
C ASP A 146 -0.21 -0.55 22.98
N ARG A 147 0.23 0.15 24.04
CA ARG A 147 1.24 1.22 23.94
C ARG A 147 2.55 0.70 23.37
N ALA A 148 3.04 -0.44 23.84
CA ALA A 148 4.27 -1.04 23.30
C ALA A 148 4.12 -1.41 21.82
N SER A 149 2.95 -1.95 21.44
CA SER A 149 2.63 -2.27 20.04
C SER A 149 2.61 -1.02 19.16
N PHE A 150 1.97 0.05 19.62
CA PHE A 150 2.00 1.36 18.98
C PHE A 150 3.43 1.88 18.78
N GLN A 151 4.24 1.91 19.84
CA GLN A 151 5.60 2.43 19.80
C GLN A 151 6.46 1.66 18.78
N ASN A 152 6.37 0.34 18.78
CA ASN A 152 7.09 -0.52 17.85
C ASN A 152 6.64 -0.31 16.40
N ALA A 153 5.33 -0.23 16.17
CA ALA A 153 4.76 -0.01 14.85
C ALA A 153 5.13 1.38 14.30
N SER A 154 4.98 2.42 15.10
CA SER A 154 5.35 3.80 14.76
C SER A 154 6.84 3.93 14.43
N ALA A 155 7.72 3.35 15.26
CA ALA A 155 9.16 3.33 15.00
C ALA A 155 9.49 2.59 13.69
N SER A 156 8.88 1.42 13.47
CA SER A 156 9.08 0.63 12.25
C SER A 156 8.62 1.37 11.01
N PHE A 157 7.43 2.00 11.05
CA PHE A 157 6.92 2.84 9.97
C PHE A 157 7.90 3.96 9.60
N LEU A 158 8.42 4.70 10.59
CA LEU A 158 9.36 5.79 10.34
C LEU A 158 10.69 5.29 9.75
N VAL A 159 11.17 4.11 10.16
CA VAL A 159 12.36 3.47 9.57
C VAL A 159 12.12 3.16 8.10
N ILE A 160 10.97 2.55 7.75
CA ILE A 160 10.63 2.23 6.36
C ILE A 160 10.49 3.50 5.53
N ALA A 161 9.75 4.51 6.01
CA ALA A 161 9.59 5.78 5.32
C ALA A 161 10.94 6.50 5.12
N GLY A 162 11.85 6.38 6.08
CA GLY A 162 13.20 6.94 6.02
C GLY A 162 14.09 6.35 4.91
N ARG A 163 13.86 5.10 4.48
CA ARG A 163 14.63 4.47 3.38
C ARG A 163 14.56 5.29 2.09
N LEU A 164 13.42 5.93 1.82
CA LEU A 164 13.18 6.75 0.63
C LEU A 164 14.00 8.05 0.60
N ALA A 165 14.56 8.47 1.74
CA ALA A 165 15.35 9.69 1.84
C ALA A 165 16.86 9.45 1.64
N VAL A 166 17.32 8.20 1.73
CA VAL A 166 18.75 7.84 1.72
C VAL A 166 19.37 8.13 0.34
N ASP A 167 20.35 9.04 0.31
CA ASP A 167 21.08 9.39 -0.90
C ASP A 167 21.82 8.17 -1.48
N GLY A 168 21.69 7.98 -2.79
CA GLY A 168 22.31 6.87 -3.51
C GLY A 168 21.64 5.51 -3.32
N SER A 169 20.54 5.43 -2.56
CA SER A 169 19.76 4.18 -2.44
C SER A 169 18.95 3.88 -3.69
N ASP A 170 18.71 2.59 -3.94
CA ASP A 170 17.88 2.13 -5.05
C ASP A 170 16.43 2.59 -4.88
N GLU A 171 15.94 2.61 -3.64
CA GLU A 171 14.60 3.06 -3.27
C GLU A 171 14.36 4.53 -3.65
N LYS A 172 15.31 5.40 -3.31
CA LYS A 172 15.24 6.82 -3.68
C LYS A 172 15.32 7.00 -5.19
N ALA A 173 16.22 6.28 -5.86
CA ALA A 173 16.37 6.37 -7.32
C ALA A 173 15.09 5.90 -8.04
N ALA A 174 14.49 4.79 -7.60
CA ALA A 174 13.22 4.29 -8.10
C ALA A 174 12.09 5.32 -7.92
N LEU A 175 11.99 5.92 -6.73
CA LEU A 175 10.98 6.94 -6.43
C LEU A 175 11.15 8.18 -7.31
N VAL A 176 12.40 8.63 -7.52
CA VAL A 176 12.69 9.76 -8.42
C VAL A 176 12.22 9.45 -9.83
N ARG A 177 12.55 8.27 -10.40
CA ARG A 177 12.09 7.89 -11.75
C ARG A 177 10.57 7.90 -11.88
N ILE A 178 9.84 7.34 -10.91
CA ILE A 178 8.37 7.35 -10.93
C ILE A 178 7.80 8.77 -10.86
N ARG A 179 8.34 9.62 -9.99
CA ARG A 179 7.88 11.02 -9.84
C ARG A 179 8.17 11.85 -11.08
N GLU A 180 9.37 11.74 -11.63
CA GLU A 180 9.75 12.42 -12.86
C GLU A 180 8.86 11.99 -14.02
N PHE A 181 8.63 10.68 -14.14
CA PHE A 181 7.73 10.16 -15.15
C PHE A 181 6.31 10.73 -15.02
N ARG A 182 5.72 10.72 -13.81
CA ARG A 182 4.42 11.35 -13.59
C ARG A 182 4.42 12.83 -13.96
N ASN A 183 5.39 13.60 -13.44
CA ASN A 183 5.38 15.06 -13.55
C ASN A 183 5.72 15.51 -14.98
N LYS A 184 6.83 15.03 -15.56
CA LYS A 184 7.36 15.50 -16.85
C LYS A 184 6.65 14.86 -18.02
N ARG A 185 6.30 13.56 -17.94
CA ARG A 185 5.73 12.83 -19.08
C ARG A 185 4.22 12.84 -19.11
N LEU A 186 3.54 12.72 -17.97
CA LEU A 186 2.08 12.63 -17.92
C LEU A 186 1.39 13.96 -17.62
N ALA A 187 1.90 14.74 -16.66
CA ALA A 187 1.24 15.96 -16.22
C ALA A 187 1.63 17.22 -17.03
N HIS A 188 2.87 17.34 -17.50
CA HIS A 188 3.40 18.58 -18.08
C HIS A 188 4.15 18.36 -19.41
N SER A 189 3.48 17.80 -20.41
CA SER A 189 4.14 17.27 -21.62
C SER A 189 4.49 18.27 -22.74
N LEU A 190 4.30 19.60 -22.59
CA LEU A 190 4.54 20.53 -23.73
C LEU A 190 5.89 21.26 -23.70
N PHE A 191 6.38 21.67 -22.54
CA PHE A 191 7.60 22.49 -22.42
C PHE A 191 8.64 21.93 -21.45
N ASP A 192 8.28 20.93 -20.64
CA ASP A 192 9.19 20.33 -19.70
C ASP A 192 10.07 19.29 -20.40
N LYS A 193 11.32 19.21 -19.96
CA LYS A 193 12.26 18.18 -20.40
C LYS A 193 11.68 16.81 -20.07
N GLU A 194 11.75 15.86 -21.00
CA GLU A 194 11.41 14.46 -20.74
C GLU A 194 12.23 13.90 -19.55
N PRO A 195 11.73 12.86 -18.85
CA PRO A 195 12.49 12.17 -17.82
C PRO A 195 13.83 11.69 -18.37
N ASP A 196 14.90 11.76 -17.57
CA ASP A 196 16.22 11.26 -17.99
C ASP A 196 16.22 9.72 -18.06
N GLU A 197 15.45 9.07 -17.19
CA GLU A 197 15.20 7.63 -17.22
C GLU A 197 13.72 7.32 -16.98
N LEU A 198 13.19 6.32 -17.68
CA LEU A 198 11.84 5.81 -17.43
C LEU A 198 11.83 4.84 -16.23
N PRO A 199 10.70 4.71 -15.52
CA PRO A 199 10.55 3.71 -14.46
C PRO A 199 10.79 2.30 -14.99
N LYS A 200 11.57 1.52 -14.24
CA LYS A 200 11.84 0.11 -14.54
C LYS A 200 10.80 -0.77 -13.86
N TYR A 201 10.59 -1.96 -14.40
CA TYR A 201 9.72 -2.95 -13.77
C TYR A 201 10.13 -3.25 -12.31
N SER A 202 11.43 -3.39 -12.08
CA SER A 202 12.02 -3.60 -10.74
C SER A 202 11.73 -2.45 -9.77
N ASP A 203 11.57 -1.22 -10.27
CA ASP A 203 11.24 -0.05 -9.43
C ASP A 203 9.84 -0.18 -8.86
N LEU A 204 8.89 -0.66 -9.68
CA LEU A 204 7.50 -0.84 -9.26
C LEU A 204 7.39 -1.90 -8.17
N HIS A 205 8.10 -3.01 -8.34
CA HIS A 205 8.12 -4.09 -7.35
C HIS A 205 8.74 -3.63 -6.03
N LEU A 206 9.93 -3.02 -6.08
CA LEU A 206 10.63 -2.49 -4.90
C LEU A 206 9.75 -1.51 -4.12
N LEU A 207 9.14 -0.54 -4.82
CA LEU A 207 8.31 0.47 -4.19
C LEU A 207 6.98 -0.09 -3.65
N LEU A 208 6.42 -1.12 -4.30
CA LEU A 208 5.23 -1.79 -3.79
C LEU A 208 5.51 -2.53 -2.48
N ASP A 209 6.66 -3.19 -2.34
CA ASP A 209 7.03 -3.85 -1.09
C ASP A 209 7.23 -2.85 0.06
N ILE A 210 7.89 -1.72 -0.21
CA ILE A 210 8.01 -0.63 0.76
C ILE A 210 6.63 -0.09 1.14
N ALA A 211 5.73 0.08 0.16
CA ALA A 211 4.39 0.58 0.41
C ALA A 211 3.57 -0.39 1.29
N LYS A 212 3.68 -1.70 1.06
CA LYS A 212 3.06 -2.74 1.87
C LYS A 212 3.56 -2.71 3.32
N GLU A 213 4.88 -2.69 3.51
CA GLU A 213 5.49 -2.64 4.85
C GLU A 213 5.08 -1.36 5.59
N ALA A 214 5.17 -0.21 4.92
CA ALA A 214 4.80 1.08 5.50
C ALA A 214 3.32 1.12 5.89
N ALA A 215 2.41 0.70 5.00
CA ALA A 215 0.98 0.67 5.29
C ALA A 215 0.65 -0.31 6.43
N LYS A 216 1.33 -1.47 6.51
CA LYS A 216 1.13 -2.43 7.59
C LYS A 216 1.42 -1.80 8.95
N TYR A 217 2.57 -1.15 9.08
CA TYR A 217 2.96 -0.50 10.34
C TYR A 217 2.15 0.75 10.64
N ALA A 218 1.78 1.53 9.62
CA ALA A 218 0.89 2.68 9.79
C ALA A 218 -0.49 2.26 10.32
N LEU A 219 -1.10 1.22 9.74
CA LEU A 219 -2.41 0.72 10.19
C LEU A 219 -2.35 0.10 11.58
N LEU A 220 -1.26 -0.62 11.89
CA LEU A 220 -1.07 -1.13 13.24
C LEU A 220 -0.91 0.01 14.24
N ALA A 221 -0.17 1.07 13.91
CA ALA A 221 0.02 2.21 14.79
C ALA A 221 -1.23 3.09 14.93
N VAL A 222 -2.12 3.15 13.95
CA VAL A 222 -3.27 4.07 13.96
C VAL A 222 -4.55 3.37 14.39
N GLU A 223 -4.80 2.17 13.87
CA GLU A 223 -6.05 1.43 14.04
C GLU A 223 -5.90 0.19 14.95
N GLY A 224 -4.69 -0.14 15.40
CA GLY A 224 -4.41 -1.40 16.10
C GLY A 224 -4.60 -2.65 15.22
N LEU A 225 -4.74 -2.46 13.90
CA LEU A 225 -5.05 -3.54 12.97
C LEU A 225 -3.78 -4.13 12.35
N ASN A 226 -3.56 -5.42 12.59
CA ASN A 226 -2.56 -6.18 11.84
C ASN A 226 -3.10 -6.54 10.45
N THR A 227 -2.69 -5.78 9.43
CA THR A 227 -3.09 -6.02 8.04
C THR A 227 -2.07 -6.91 7.34
N GLU A 228 -2.53 -8.07 6.85
CA GLU A 228 -1.69 -9.02 6.11
C GLU A 228 -1.80 -8.80 4.59
N PHE A 229 -1.06 -7.81 4.08
CA PHE A 229 -1.00 -7.49 2.65
C PHE A 229 -0.40 -8.62 1.81
N ASP A 230 0.50 -9.44 2.36
CA ASP A 230 1.10 -10.58 1.66
C ASP A 230 0.06 -11.66 1.34
N ASP A 231 -0.81 -11.94 2.31
CA ASP A 231 -1.92 -12.86 2.11
C ASP A 231 -2.92 -12.34 1.08
N GLN A 232 -3.17 -11.03 1.07
CA GLN A 232 -4.00 -10.41 0.04
C GLN A 232 -3.34 -10.52 -1.34
N ALA A 233 -2.05 -10.19 -1.46
CA ALA A 233 -1.29 -10.29 -2.70
C ALA A 233 -1.31 -11.71 -3.26
N ARG A 234 -1.15 -12.72 -2.40
CA ARG A 234 -1.26 -14.14 -2.78
C ARG A 234 -2.65 -14.48 -3.31
N ARG A 235 -3.72 -14.11 -2.59
CA ARG A 235 -5.11 -14.37 -3.02
C ARG A 235 -5.43 -13.69 -4.36
N ASP A 236 -4.99 -12.46 -4.54
CA ASP A 236 -5.24 -11.71 -5.78
C ASP A 236 -4.45 -12.29 -6.95
N HIS A 237 -3.23 -12.75 -6.71
CA HIS A 237 -2.45 -13.47 -7.71
C HIS A 237 -3.12 -14.78 -8.13
N GLU A 238 -3.55 -15.61 -7.17
CA GLU A 238 -4.29 -16.86 -7.43
C GLU A 238 -5.56 -16.60 -8.26
N LYS A 239 -6.34 -15.56 -7.91
CA LYS A 239 -7.54 -15.16 -8.67
C LYS A 239 -7.19 -14.68 -10.08
N ALA A 240 -6.16 -13.85 -10.22
CA ALA A 240 -5.72 -13.32 -11.50
C ALA A 240 -5.19 -14.43 -12.43
N GLU A 241 -4.46 -15.40 -11.87
CA GLU A 241 -3.99 -16.57 -12.60
C GLU A 241 -5.16 -17.44 -13.07
N GLY A 242 -6.15 -17.67 -12.20
CA GLY A 242 -7.39 -18.36 -12.55
C GLY A 242 -8.14 -17.67 -13.69
N TYR A 243 -8.29 -16.34 -13.62
CA TYR A 243 -8.87 -15.53 -14.69
C TYR A 243 -8.10 -15.69 -16.00
N ALA A 244 -6.77 -15.54 -15.96
CA ALA A 244 -5.91 -15.61 -17.14
C ALA A 244 -5.97 -17.00 -17.81
N LYS A 245 -6.00 -18.08 -17.04
CA LYS A 245 -6.21 -19.45 -17.53
C LYS A 245 -7.57 -19.60 -18.23
N CYS A 246 -8.65 -19.13 -17.62
CA CYS A 246 -9.99 -19.16 -18.21
C CYS A 246 -10.06 -18.40 -19.54
N VAL A 247 -9.43 -17.22 -19.63
CA VAL A 247 -9.35 -16.44 -20.87
C VAL A 247 -8.59 -17.21 -21.94
N LEU A 248 -7.41 -17.74 -21.61
CA LEU A 248 -6.58 -18.51 -22.55
C LEU A 248 -7.33 -19.75 -23.08
N ASP A 249 -8.02 -20.47 -22.23
CA ASP A 249 -8.79 -21.66 -22.63
C ASP A 249 -10.04 -21.31 -23.45
N GLY A 250 -10.66 -20.15 -23.17
CA GLY A 250 -11.70 -19.57 -24.03
C GLY A 250 -11.17 -19.27 -25.43
N LEU A 251 -10.01 -18.61 -25.53
CA LEU A 251 -9.36 -18.27 -26.80
C LEU A 251 -8.95 -19.50 -27.61
N LYS A 252 -8.38 -20.53 -26.96
CA LYS A 252 -8.03 -21.80 -27.61
C LYS A 252 -9.26 -22.48 -28.22
N ARG A 253 -10.37 -22.55 -27.46
CA ARG A 253 -11.63 -23.13 -27.93
C ARG A 253 -12.19 -22.33 -29.12
N ALA A 254 -12.20 -21.00 -29.03
CA ALA A 254 -12.66 -20.15 -30.12
C ALA A 254 -11.83 -20.33 -31.40
N ALA A 255 -10.50 -20.43 -31.28
CA ALA A 255 -9.60 -20.66 -32.40
C ALA A 255 -9.76 -22.04 -33.06
N SER A 256 -10.27 -23.04 -32.32
CA SER A 256 -10.54 -24.39 -32.83
C SER A 256 -11.89 -24.53 -33.54
N LEU A 257 -12.77 -23.52 -33.47
CA LEU A 257 -14.06 -23.54 -34.16
C LEU A 257 -13.86 -23.30 -35.67
N PRO A 258 -14.56 -24.05 -36.54
CA PRO A 258 -14.51 -23.81 -37.98
C PRO A 258 -15.01 -22.40 -38.29
N THR A 259 -14.26 -21.65 -39.10
CA THR A 259 -14.68 -20.33 -39.56
C THR A 259 -16.01 -20.47 -40.29
N PRO A 260 -17.08 -19.75 -39.90
CA PRO A 260 -18.35 -19.85 -40.59
C PRO A 260 -18.14 -19.50 -42.06
N THR A 261 -18.41 -20.45 -42.95
CA THR A 261 -18.40 -20.19 -44.39
C THR A 261 -19.37 -19.07 -44.67
N ALA A 262 -18.86 -17.93 -45.15
CA ALA A 262 -19.68 -16.82 -45.59
C ALA A 262 -20.64 -17.34 -46.66
N HIS A 263 -21.91 -17.50 -46.30
CA HIS A 263 -22.96 -17.74 -47.27
C HIS A 263 -23.05 -16.49 -48.14
N LYS A 264 -22.55 -16.62 -49.38
CA LYS A 264 -22.79 -15.67 -50.47
C LYS A 264 -24.25 -15.75 -50.91
#